data_AF-A0A2P2J076-F1
#
_entry.id   AF-A0A2P2J076-F1
#
_cell.length_a   1.000
_cell.length_b   1.000
_cell.length_c   1.000
_cell.angle_alpha   90.00
_cell.angle_beta   90.00
_cell.angle_gamma   90.00
#
_symmetry.space_group_name_H-M   'P 1'
#
loop_
_entity.id
_entity.type
_entity.pdbx_description
1 polymer ?
#
loop_
_entity_poly.entity_id
_entity_poly.type
_entity_poly.pdbx_seq_one_letter_code
_entity_poly.pdbx_strand_id
1 'polypeptide(L)' 'MQQPWSGLGPAQVVGAVAFQNRRLSIPPNTSPVLASLMESCWADAPAERPSFGCIVDTLKKLLKSPVQLIQMAG' A
#
# COMPACT_ATOMS: atom_id res chain seq x y z
N MET A 1 0.31 2.71 -15.57
CA MET A 1 -0.28 3.11 -14.26
C MET A 1 -1.71 2.60 -14.21
N GLN A 2 -2.11 1.90 -13.15
CA GLN A 2 -3.48 1.40 -13.01
C GLN A 2 -4.31 2.37 -12.17
N GLN A 3 -5.57 2.59 -12.56
CA GLN A 3 -6.47 3.45 -11.80
C GLN A 3 -7.04 2.70 -10.59
N PRO A 4 -6.93 3.25 -9.37
CA PRO A 4 -7.55 2.65 -8.19
C PRO A 4 -9.08 2.68 -8.32
N TRP A 5 -9.72 1.59 -7.90
CA TRP A 5 -11.19 1.44 -7.93
C TRP A 5 -11.83 1.69 -9.30
N SER A 6 -11.13 1.31 -10.38
CA SER A 6 -11.64 1.46 -11.74
C SER A 6 -13.04 0.84 -11.88
N GLY A 7 -13.97 1.59 -12.46
CA GLY A 7 -15.38 1.21 -12.60
C GLY A 7 -16.29 1.57 -11.42
N LEU A 8 -15.76 2.11 -10.31
CA LEU A 8 -16.59 2.61 -9.20
C LEU A 8 -16.69 4.14 -9.22
N GLY A 9 -17.89 4.66 -8.96
CA GLY A 9 -18.11 6.09 -8.71
C GLY A 9 -17.71 6.52 -7.29
N PRO A 10 -17.51 7.83 -7.03
CA PRO A 10 -17.02 8.32 -5.73
C PRO A 10 -17.80 7.82 -4.52
N ALA A 11 -19.14 7.85 -4.57
CA ALA A 11 -19.98 7.38 -3.47
C ALA A 11 -19.84 5.87 -3.21
N GLN A 12 -19.65 5.06 -4.28
CA GLN A 12 -19.41 3.63 -4.15
C GLN A 12 -18.05 3.33 -3.54
N VAL A 13 -17.03 4.14 -3.85
CA VAL A 13 -15.70 4.03 -3.21
C VAL A 13 -15.79 4.32 -1.71
N VAL A 14 -16.54 5.36 -1.31
CA VAL A 14 -16.80 5.62 0.12
C VAL A 14 -17.51 4.42 0.76
N GLY A 15 -18.54 3.90 0.10
CA GLY A 15 -19.22 2.64 0.47
C GLY A 15 -18.25 1.50 0.76
N ALA A 16 -17.40 1.19 -0.22
CA ALA A 16 -16.44 0.09 -0.17
C ALA A 16 -15.36 0.28 0.91
N VAL A 17 -14.78 1.47 1.02
CA VAL A 17 -13.64 1.72 1.91
C VAL A 17 -14.09 1.95 3.36
N ALA A 18 -15.08 2.82 3.57
CA ALA A 18 -15.47 3.27 4.90
C ALA A 18 -16.42 2.29 5.61
N PHE A 19 -17.22 1.53 4.87
CA PHE A 19 -18.25 0.67 5.47
C PHE A 19 -18.03 -0.82 5.21
N GLN A 20 -17.40 -1.20 4.10
CA GLN A 20 -17.09 -2.61 3.81
C GLN A 20 -15.64 -2.99 4.13
N ASN A 21 -14.85 -2.04 4.66
CA ASN A 21 -13.43 -2.16 4.93
C ASN A 21 -12.62 -2.76 3.76
N ARG A 22 -13.07 -2.53 2.51
CA ARG A 22 -12.34 -3.02 1.34
C ARG A 22 -11.09 -2.19 1.14
N ARG A 23 -10.05 -2.86 0.65
CA ARG A 23 -8.78 -2.27 0.24
C ARG A 23 -8.44 -2.72 -1.17
N LEU A 24 -7.55 -1.98 -1.84
CA LEU A 24 -7.09 -2.36 -3.18
C LEU A 24 -6.25 -3.65 -3.08
N SER A 25 -6.37 -4.52 -4.08
CA SER A 25 -5.47 -5.68 -4.16
C SER A 25 -4.02 -5.20 -4.36
N ILE A 26 -3.10 -5.75 -3.59
CA ILE A 26 -1.67 -5.52 -3.79
C ILE A 26 -1.22 -6.27 -5.05
N PRO A 27 -0.51 -5.63 -6.00
CA PRO A 27 -0.06 -6.30 -7.21
C PRO A 27 0.83 -7.51 -6.90
N PRO A 28 0.75 -8.58 -7.73
CA PRO A 28 1.72 -9.66 -7.65
C PRO A 28 3.13 -9.12 -7.86
N ASN A 29 4.13 -9.75 -7.24
CA ASN A 29 5.54 -9.33 -7.24
C ASN A 29 5.84 -8.04 -6.45
N THR A 30 4.90 -7.53 -5.66
CA THR A 30 5.21 -6.47 -4.69
C THR A 30 6.10 -7.04 -3.58
N SER A 31 7.17 -6.33 -3.26
CA SER A 31 8.06 -6.65 -2.13
C SER A 31 7.27 -6.93 -0.85
N PRO A 32 7.54 -8.00 -0.09
CA PRO A 32 6.82 -8.28 1.15
C PRO A 32 6.85 -7.12 2.15
N VAL A 33 7.98 -6.40 2.22
CA VAL A 33 8.14 -5.23 3.09
C VAL A 33 7.29 -4.06 2.61
N LEU A 34 7.19 -3.85 1.30
CA LEU A 34 6.33 -2.80 0.73
C LEU A 34 4.86 -3.14 0.89
N ALA A 35 4.47 -4.40 0.68
CA ALA A 35 3.12 -4.88 0.89
C ALA A 35 2.68 -4.68 2.34
N SER A 36 3.51 -5.09 3.30
CA SER A 36 3.26 -4.88 4.74
C SER A 36 3.19 -3.40 5.12
N LEU A 37 4.01 -2.55 4.50
CA LEU A 37 3.93 -1.09 4.71
C LEU A 37 2.61 -0.52 4.19
N MET A 38 2.19 -0.89 2.97
CA MET A 38 0.89 -0.50 2.43
C MET A 38 -0.25 -0.95 3.35
N GLU A 39 -0.13 -2.16 3.89
CA GLU A 39 -1.10 -2.72 4.82
C GLU A 39 -1.19 -1.96 6.15
N SER A 40 -0.04 -1.58 6.69
CA SER A 40 0.02 -0.80 7.92
C SER A 40 -0.56 0.61 7.72
N CYS A 41 -0.33 1.23 6.55
CA CYS A 41 -0.84 2.55 6.22
C CYS A 41 -2.38 2.60 6.13
N TRP A 42 -3.02 1.50 5.73
CA TRP A 42 -4.48 1.46 5.55
C TRP A 42 -5.23 0.77 6.70
N ALA A 43 -4.57 0.60 7.85
CA ALA A 43 -5.16 0.03 9.06
C ALA A 43 -6.49 0.73 9.39
N ASP A 44 -7.45 -0.07 9.85
CA ASP A 44 -8.81 0.40 10.15
C ASP A 44 -8.78 1.41 11.29
N ALA A 45 -8.14 1.05 12.40
CA ALA A 45 -7.86 1.95 13.50
C ALA A 45 -6.80 2.99 13.10
N PRO A 46 -7.10 4.30 13.12
CA PRO A 46 -6.13 5.33 12.76
C PRO A 46 -4.87 5.33 13.64
N ALA A 47 -4.99 4.93 14.89
CA ALA A 47 -3.87 4.86 15.85
C ALA A 47 -2.86 3.74 15.52
N GLU A 48 -3.24 2.74 14.75
CA GLU A 48 -2.35 1.65 14.32
C GLU A 48 -1.54 2.03 13.07
N ARG A 49 -1.85 3.15 12.43
CA ARG A 49 -1.14 3.60 11.23
C ARG A 49 0.25 4.11 11.59
N PRO A 50 1.27 3.79 10.80
CA PRO A 50 2.63 4.25 11.05
C PRO A 50 2.72 5.77 10.91
N SER A 51 3.60 6.38 11.71
CA SER A 51 3.98 7.78 11.51
C SER A 51 4.66 7.96 10.16
N PHE A 52 4.59 9.17 9.61
CA PHE A 52 5.26 9.48 8.35
C PHE A 52 6.78 9.23 8.40
N GLY A 53 7.42 9.46 9.56
CA GLY A 53 8.84 9.14 9.77
C GLY A 53 9.13 7.63 9.62
N CYS A 54 8.29 6.79 10.23
CA CYS A 54 8.40 5.33 10.09
C CYS A 54 8.23 4.86 8.64
N ILE A 55 7.29 5.47 7.89
CA ILE A 55 7.09 5.20 6.46
C ILE A 55 8.36 5.51 5.67
N VAL A 56 8.92 6.71 5.85
CA VAL A 56 10.13 7.15 5.14
C VAL A 56 11.32 6.27 5.46
N ASP A 57 11.53 5.90 6.72
CA ASP A 57 12.64 5.04 7.12
C ASP A 57 12.52 3.62 6.53
N THR A 58 11.31 3.09 6.44
CA THR A 58 11.04 1.79 5.80
C THR A 58 11.34 1.85 4.30
N LEU A 59 10.87 2.89 3.61
CA LEU A 59 11.14 3.09 2.18
C LEU A 59 12.65 3.27 1.90
N LYS A 60 13.37 4.03 2.74
CA LYS A 60 14.83 4.18 2.61
C LYS A 60 15.56 2.84 2.73
N LYS A 61 15.13 1.96 3.64
CA LYS A 61 15.73 0.61 3.78
C LYS A 61 15.47 -0.24 2.55
N LEU A 62 14.26 -0.17 1.99
CA LEU A 62 13.91 -0.89 0.76
C LEU A 62 14.78 -0.47 -0.43
N LEU A 63 14.97 0.83 -0.62
CA LEU A 63 15.76 1.38 -1.73
C LEU A 63 17.28 1.13 -1.59
N LYS A 64 17.77 0.91 -0.36
CA LYS A 64 19.18 0.60 -0.09
C LYS A 64 19.53 -0.88 -0.25
N SER A 65 18.54 -1.77 -0.42
CA SER A 65 18.78 -3.20 -0.61
C SER A 65 19.09 -3.50 -2.08
N PRO A 66 20.30 -4.02 -2.42
CA PRO A 66 20.67 -4.36 -3.81
C PRO A 66 19.74 -5.38 -4.47
N VAL A 67 19.01 -6.16 -3.66
CA VAL A 67 18.15 -7.27 -4.11
C VAL A 67 16.86 -6.78 -4.77
N GLN A 68 16.38 -5.57 -4.44
CA GLN A 68 15.09 -5.05 -4.91
C GLN A 68 15.20 -4.28 -6.23
N LEU A 69 16.36 -3.71 -6.55
CA LEU A 69 16.59 -3.01 -7.82
C LEU A 69 16.56 -3.98 -9.03
N ILE A 70 16.88 -5.24 -8.80
CA ILE A 70 16.98 -6.28 -9.85
C ILE A 70 15.58 -6.84 -10.21
N GLN A 71 14.64 -6.87 -9.25
CA GLN A 71 13.31 -7.47 -9.45
C GLN A 71 12.28 -6.54 -10.11
N MET A 72 12.54 -5.22 -10.17
CA MET A 72 11.67 -4.25 -10.84
C MET A 72 11.99 -4.06 -12.33
N ALA A 73 13.03 -4.72 -12.84
CA ALA A 73 13.50 -4.61 -14.22
C ALA A 73 13.16 -5.85 -15.10
N GLY A 74 12.38 -6.80 -14.57
CA GLY A 74 11.96 -8.03 -15.24
C GLY A 74 10.48 -8.04 -15.59
#